data_AF-A0A2J5I0X8-F1
#
_entry.id   AF-A0A2J5I0X8-F1
#
_cell.length_a   1.000
_cell.length_b   1.000
_cell.length_c   1.000
_cell.angle_alpha   90.00
_cell.angle_beta   90.00
_cell.angle_gamma   90.00
#
_symmetry.space_group_name_H-M   'P 1'
#
loop_
_entity.id
_entity.type
_entity.pdbx_description
1 polymer ?
#
loop_
_entity_poly.entity_id
_entity_poly.type
_entity_poly.pdbx_seq_one_letter_code
_entity_poly.pdbx_strand_id
1 'polypeptide(L)'
;MNPYVTDPQQIPVSDLYADVPLYGRYTPHPNDFRVNPQYVNSQSAEAERYWHSVLALCNDSVRIYPADEGGRDVFALGSIIVK
;
A
#
# COMPACT_ATOMS: atom_id res chain seq x y z
N MET A 1 18.64 -14.22 -5.75
CA MET A 1 17.43 -13.38 -5.69
C MET A 1 17.04 -13.28 -4.22
N ASN A 2 16.99 -12.07 -3.65
CA ASN A 2 16.54 -11.89 -2.27
C ASN A 2 15.04 -11.49 -2.32
N PRO A 3 14.12 -12.34 -1.85
CA PRO A 3 12.69 -12.08 -1.95
C PRO A 3 12.20 -10.93 -1.07
N TYR A 4 13.06 -10.39 -0.19
CA TYR A 4 12.74 -9.29 0.72
C TYR A 4 13.29 -7.93 0.27
N VAL A 5 13.94 -7.85 -0.90
CA VAL A 5 14.36 -6.55 -1.45
C VAL A 5 13.11 -5.79 -1.89
N THR A 6 12.86 -4.66 -1.24
CA THR A 6 11.71 -3.81 -1.56
C THR A 6 12.09 -2.63 -2.45
N ASP A 7 13.36 -2.18 -2.42
CA ASP A 7 13.84 -1.04 -3.21
C ASP A 7 13.89 -1.39 -4.69
N PRO A 8 13.08 -0.74 -5.55
CA PRO A 8 13.04 -1.01 -6.98
C PRO A 8 14.41 -0.89 -7.68
N GLN A 9 15.31 -0.04 -7.17
CA GLN A 9 16.65 0.14 -7.74
C GLN A 9 17.58 -1.05 -7.47
N GLN A 10 17.24 -1.89 -6.48
CA GLN A 10 18.01 -3.07 -6.09
C GLN A 10 17.40 -4.37 -6.60
N ILE A 11 16.21 -4.31 -7.22
CA ILE A 11 15.58 -5.47 -7.84
C ILE A 11 16.29 -5.79 -9.16
N PRO A 12 16.85 -7.00 -9.33
CA PRO A 12 17.42 -7.41 -10.60
C PRO A 12 16.38 -7.41 -11.71
N VAL A 13 16.75 -6.96 -12.91
CA VAL A 13 15.88 -7.02 -14.10
C VAL A 13 15.51 -8.47 -14.47
N SER A 14 16.33 -9.44 -14.09
CA SER A 14 16.08 -10.87 -14.28
C SER A 14 15.11 -11.48 -13.25
N ASP A 15 14.58 -10.67 -12.34
CA ASP A 15 13.70 -11.14 -11.29
C ASP A 15 12.28 -11.38 -11.82
N LEU A 16 11.93 -12.66 -11.92
CA LEU A 16 10.63 -13.14 -12.42
C LEU A 16 9.43 -12.72 -11.55
N TYR A 17 9.69 -12.17 -10.36
CA TYR A 17 8.66 -11.75 -9.42
C TYR A 17 8.71 -10.24 -9.13
N ALA A 18 9.46 -9.47 -9.92
CA ALA A 18 9.59 -8.02 -9.74
C ALA A 18 8.24 -7.29 -9.84
N ASP A 19 7.35 -7.81 -10.68
CA ASP A 19 6.01 -7.30 -10.94
C ASP A 19 4.93 -8.05 -10.15
N VAL A 20 5.29 -9.05 -9.36
CA VAL A 20 4.33 -9.87 -8.59
C VAL A 20 4.01 -9.19 -7.25
N PRO A 21 2.78 -8.66 -7.10
CA PRO A 21 2.37 -7.86 -5.93
C PRO A 21 2.48 -8.61 -4.60
N LEU A 22 2.30 -9.93 -4.62
CA LEU A 22 2.37 -10.82 -3.45
C LEU A 22 3.69 -10.72 -2.69
N TYR A 23 4.78 -10.40 -3.39
CA TYR A 23 6.10 -10.24 -2.76
C TYR A 23 6.31 -8.85 -2.16
N GLY A 24 5.28 -7.99 -2.17
CA GLY A 24 5.21 -6.79 -1.34
C GLY A 24 6.40 -5.86 -1.51
N ARG A 25 6.91 -5.74 -2.75
CA ARG A 25 8.08 -4.93 -3.07
C ARG A 25 7.69 -3.46 -3.11
N TYR A 26 7.51 -2.91 -1.92
CA TYR A 26 7.15 -1.54 -1.71
C TYR A 26 8.09 -0.93 -0.67
N THR A 27 8.79 0.13 -1.05
CA THR A 27 9.67 0.89 -0.16
C THR A 27 9.03 2.23 0.15
N PRO A 28 8.43 2.41 1.34
CA PRO A 28 7.92 3.71 1.74
C PRO A 28 9.06 4.71 1.87
N HIS A 29 8.87 5.90 1.30
CA HIS A 29 9.77 7.02 1.46
C HIS A 29 9.43 7.86 2.69
N PRO A 30 10.40 8.59 3.28
CA PRO A 30 10.16 9.44 4.43
C PRO A 30 9.09 10.52 4.21
N ASN A 31 8.95 10.98 2.97
CA ASN A 31 8.01 12.02 2.56
C ASN A 31 6.64 11.46 2.12
N ASP A 32 6.47 10.14 2.16
CA ASP A 32 5.20 9.54 1.79
C ASP A 32 4.13 9.83 2.84
N PHE A 33 2.88 9.61 2.44
CA PHE A 33 1.74 9.67 3.34
C PHE A 33 1.98 8.83 4.60
N ARG A 34 1.67 9.40 5.76
CA ARG A 34 1.68 8.70 7.05
C ARG A 34 0.34 8.86 7.70
N VAL A 35 -0.19 7.75 8.21
CA VAL A 35 -1.44 7.82 8.94
C VAL A 35 -1.27 8.61 10.23
N ASN A 36 -2.34 9.31 10.63
CA ASN A 36 -2.42 9.91 11.95
C ASN A 36 -2.68 8.80 13.00
N PRO A 37 -1.73 8.51 13.91
CA PRO A 37 -1.84 7.39 14.85
C PRO A 37 -3.06 7.50 15.78
N GLN A 38 -3.57 8.72 16.01
CA GLN A 38 -4.71 8.93 16.92
C GLN A 38 -6.02 8.28 16.44
N TYR A 39 -6.13 7.99 15.14
CA TYR A 39 -7.32 7.38 14.55
C TYR A 39 -7.19 5.87 14.29
N VAL A 40 -6.04 5.29 14.62
CA VAL A 40 -5.82 3.83 14.54
C VAL A 40 -6.66 3.13 15.60
N ASN A 41 -7.40 2.10 15.21
CA ASN A 41 -8.33 1.34 16.07
C ASN A 41 -9.42 2.19 16.75
N SER A 42 -9.67 3.41 16.26
CA SER A 42 -10.74 4.28 16.75
C SER A 42 -12.03 4.04 15.96
N GLN A 43 -13.16 4.13 16.66
CA GLN A 43 -14.52 4.05 16.10
C GLN A 43 -15.27 5.39 16.23
N SER A 44 -14.56 6.49 16.49
CA SER A 44 -15.20 7.80 16.56
C SER A 44 -15.61 8.31 15.17
N ALA A 45 -16.61 9.18 15.09
CA ALA A 45 -17.04 9.78 13.83
C ALA A 45 -15.92 10.59 13.14
N GLU A 46 -14.97 11.13 13.90
CA GLU A 46 -13.76 11.78 13.39
C GLU A 46 -12.84 10.76 12.71
N ALA A 47 -12.66 9.59 13.33
CA ALA A 47 -11.84 8.52 12.77
C ALA A 47 -12.45 7.99 11.47
N GLU A 48 -13.77 7.79 11.41
CA GLU A 48 -14.46 7.38 10.18
C GLU A 48 -14.26 8.40 9.06
N ARG A 49 -14.48 9.69 9.32
CA ARG A 49 -14.23 10.76 8.33
C ARG A 49 -12.79 10.80 7.87
N TYR A 50 -11.85 10.61 8.78
CA TYR A 50 -10.43 10.52 8.46
C TYR A 50 -10.16 9.33 7.54
N TRP A 51 -10.62 8.11 7.86
CA TRP A 51 -10.40 6.93 7.03
C TRP A 51 -11.09 7.04 5.67
N HIS A 52 -12.26 7.68 5.58
CA HIS A 52 -12.86 8.03 4.29
C HIS A 52 -11.95 8.93 3.43
N SER A 53 -11.29 9.92 4.04
CA SER A 53 -10.33 10.77 3.32
C SER A 53 -9.08 9.99 2.88
N VAL A 54 -8.65 8.99 3.65
CA VAL A 54 -7.55 8.09 3.28
C VAL A 54 -7.94 7.21 2.09
N LEU A 55 -9.16 6.66 2.09
CA LEU A 55 -9.69 5.87 0.97
C LEU A 55 -9.75 6.70 -0.33
N ALA A 56 -10.03 8.00 -0.25
CA ALA A 56 -10.03 8.88 -1.43
C ALA A 56 -8.64 9.05 -2.07
N LEU A 57 -7.55 8.70 -1.37
CA LEU A 57 -6.19 8.71 -1.91
C LEU A 57 -5.84 7.41 -2.65
N CYS A 58 -6.65 6.36 -2.51
CA CYS A 58 -6.44 5.08 -3.16
C CYS A 58 -6.84 5.16 -4.64
N ASN A 59 -5.85 5.16 -5.53
CA ASN A 59 -6.04 5.27 -6.97
C ASN A 59 -5.11 4.30 -7.72
N ASP A 60 -5.19 4.27 -9.05
CA ASP A 60 -4.44 3.35 -9.91
C ASP A 60 -2.91 3.43 -9.72
N SER A 61 -2.34 4.59 -9.39
CA SER A 61 -0.88 4.74 -9.24
C SER A 61 -0.35 4.13 -7.95
N VAL A 62 -1.20 3.92 -6.95
CA VAL A 62 -0.84 3.33 -5.65
C VAL A 62 -1.48 1.95 -5.45
N ARG A 63 -2.15 1.42 -6.48
CA ARG A 63 -2.76 0.09 -6.46
C ARG A 63 -1.69 -0.96 -6.71
N ILE A 64 -1.50 -1.86 -5.76
CA ILE A 64 -0.57 -2.98 -5.87
C ILE A 64 -1.19 -4.08 -6.75
N TYR A 65 -2.48 -4.38 -6.55
CA TYR A 65 -3.23 -5.25 -7.44
C TYR A 65 -4.74 -4.99 -7.39
N PRO A 66 -5.44 -5.19 -8.52
CA PRO A 66 -6.89 -5.16 -8.55
C PRO A 66 -7.48 -6.39 -7.89
N ALA A 67 -8.68 -6.23 -7.33
CA ALA A 67 -9.53 -7.32 -6.88
C ALA A 67 -9.81 -8.30 -8.02
N ASP A 68 -9.81 -9.58 -7.69
CA ASP A 68 -10.49 -10.61 -8.44
C ASP A 68 -12.00 -10.59 -8.15
N GLU A 69 -12.74 -11.53 -8.73
CA GLU A 69 -14.20 -11.58 -8.60
C GLU A 69 -14.63 -11.77 -7.13
N GLY A 70 -15.22 -10.72 -6.54
CA GLY A 70 -15.60 -10.68 -5.13
C GLY A 70 -14.48 -10.26 -4.15
N GLY A 71 -13.30 -9.91 -4.66
CA GLY A 71 -12.15 -9.47 -3.89
C GLY A 71 -12.19 -7.98 -3.50
N ARG A 72 -11.08 -7.51 -2.92
CA ARG A 72 -10.83 -6.09 -2.62
C ARG A 72 -9.49 -5.67 -3.19
N ASP A 73 -9.47 -4.50 -3.81
CA ASP A 73 -8.24 -3.87 -4.28
C ASP A 73 -7.29 -3.67 -3.10
N VAL A 74 -5.99 -3.83 -3.35
CA VAL A 74 -4.96 -3.58 -2.34
C VAL A 74 -4.07 -2.44 -2.79
N PHE A 75 -3.88 -1.47 -1.91
CA PHE A 75 -3.11 -0.25 -2.18
C PHE A 75 -1.95 -0.11 -1.21
N ALA A 76 -0.81 0.36 -1.71
CA ALA A 76 0.32 0.83 -0.91
C ALA A 76 0.27 2.35 -0.83
N LEU A 77 -0.30 2.89 0.25
CA LEU A 77 -0.45 4.33 0.43
C LEU A 77 0.55 4.82 1.48
N GLY A 78 1.74 5.18 1.01
CA GLY A 78 2.82 5.60 1.89
C GLY A 78 3.12 4.55 2.95
N SER A 79 3.04 4.89 4.22
CA SER A 79 3.43 3.98 5.30
C SER A 79 2.41 2.86 5.61
N ILE A 80 1.33 2.70 4.84
CA ILE A 80 0.26 1.73 5.13
C ILE A 80 -0.18 0.93 3.91
N ILE A 81 -0.78 -0.24 4.19
CA ILE A 81 -1.51 -1.05 3.23
C ILE A 81 -3.02 -0.88 3.49
N VAL A 82 -3.79 -0.61 2.44
CA VAL A 82 -5.25 -0.51 2.48
C VAL A 82 -5.85 -1.69 1.73
N LYS A 83 -6.81 -2.38 2.35
CA LYS A 83 -7.56 -3.53 1.81
C LYS A 83 -9.01 -3.50 2.28
#